data_AF-A0A653DJA3-F1
#
_entry.id   AF-A0A653DJA3-F1
#
_cell.length_a   1.000
_cell.length_b   1.000
_cell.length_c   1.000
_cell.angle_alpha   90.00
_cell.angle_beta   90.00
_cell.angle_gamma   90.00
#
_symmetry.space_group_name_H-M   'P 1'
#
loop_
_entity.id
_entity.type
_entity.pdbx_description
1 polymer ?
#
loop_
_entity_poly.entity_id
_entity_poly.type
_entity_poly.pdbx_seq_one_letter_code
_entity_poly.pdbx_strand_id
1 'polypeptide(L)'
;MGERERIAKNPIRVGFYDIERTIGKGNFAVVKLAKHRITKTEVAIKIIDKSQLDAGNLQKVYREVDIMKRLDHPHIIKLYQV
;
A
#
# COMPACT_ATOMS: atom_id res chain seq x y z
N MET A 1 -0.56 -15.68 -35.59
CA MET A 1 -0.89 -14.62 -34.61
C MET A 1 -1.03 -15.31 -33.26
N GLY A 2 0.05 -15.39 -32.49
CA GLY A 2 0.07 -16.15 -31.24
C GLY A 2 -0.35 -15.25 -30.08
N GLU A 3 -1.57 -15.42 -29.59
CA GLU A 3 -1.97 -14.91 -28.28
C GLU A 3 -1.14 -15.68 -27.24
N ARG A 4 -0.06 -15.06 -26.79
CA ARG A 4 0.70 -15.56 -25.65
C ARG A 4 -0.23 -15.48 -24.45
N GLU A 5 -0.76 -16.62 -24.05
CA GLU A 5 -1.35 -16.88 -22.75
C GLU A 5 -0.43 -16.25 -21.69
N ARG A 6 -0.84 -15.09 -21.16
CA ARG A 6 -0.21 -14.57 -19.96
C ARG A 6 -0.56 -15.56 -18.88
N ILE A 7 0.40 -16.41 -18.51
CA ILE A 7 0.32 -17.22 -17.30
C ILE A 7 0.00 -16.23 -16.18
N ALA A 8 -1.26 -16.22 -15.75
CA ALA A 8 -1.72 -15.31 -14.71
C ALA A 8 -1.04 -15.77 -13.43
N LYS A 9 0.09 -15.15 -13.10
CA LYS A 9 0.67 -15.25 -11.76
C LYS A 9 -0.46 -14.90 -10.79
N ASN A 10 -0.76 -15.81 -9.87
CA ASN A 10 -1.74 -15.55 -8.82
C ASN A 10 -1.40 -14.18 -8.18
N PRO A 11 -2.31 -13.19 -8.25
CA PRO A 11 -2.03 -11.88 -7.73
C PRO A 11 -1.77 -11.98 -6.23
N ILE A 12 -0.72 -11.29 -5.77
CA ILE A 12 -0.46 -11.12 -4.34
C ILE A 12 -1.63 -10.31 -3.79
N ARG A 13 -2.23 -10.76 -2.69
CA ARG A 13 -3.45 -10.16 -2.13
C ARG A 13 -3.24 -9.69 -0.72
N VAL A 14 -3.85 -8.55 -0.39
CA VAL A 14 -3.95 -8.03 0.97
C VAL A 14 -5.40 -7.57 1.16
N GLY A 15 -6.17 -8.30 1.98
CA GLY A 15 -7.60 -8.05 2.14
C GLY A 15 -8.35 -8.08 0.80
N PHE A 16 -9.05 -6.98 0.48
CA PHE A 16 -9.80 -6.81 -0.77
C PHE A 16 -8.98 -6.20 -1.92
N TYR A 17 -7.67 -6.09 -1.78
CA TYR A 17 -6.80 -5.45 -2.76
C TYR A 17 -5.93 -6.48 -3.48
N ASP A 18 -5.96 -6.45 -4.81
CA ASP A 18 -4.97 -7.14 -5.64
C ASP A 18 -3.75 -6.21 -5.78
N ILE A 19 -2.59 -6.68 -5.33
CA ILE A 19 -1.33 -5.93 -5.37
C ILE A 19 -0.72 -6.03 -6.76
N GLU A 20 -0.34 -4.89 -7.32
CA GLU A 20 0.30 -4.79 -8.63
C GLU A 20 1.80 -4.50 -8.49
N ARG A 21 2.29 -3.46 -9.17
CA ARG A 21 3.70 -3.10 -9.24
C ARG A 21 4.11 -2.18 -8.09
N THR A 22 5.41 -2.19 -7.78
CA THR A 22 6.02 -1.19 -6.90
C THR A 22 6.04 0.18 -7.60
N ILE A 23 5.61 1.22 -6.90
CA ILE A 23 5.62 2.61 -7.37
C ILE A 23 6.56 3.49 -6.55
N GLY A 24 7.04 3.02 -5.40
CA GLY A 24 8.03 3.74 -4.59
C GLY A 24 8.80 2.81 -3.67
N LYS A 25 10.05 3.16 -3.37
CA LYS A 25 10.90 2.48 -2.39
C LYS A 25 11.52 3.54 -1.48
N GLY A 26 11.44 3.32 -0.18
CA GLY A 26 12.15 4.10 0.83
C GLY A 26 12.98 3.16 1.71
N ASN A 27 13.58 3.71 2.76
CA ASN A 27 14.49 2.97 3.64
C ASN A 27 13.83 1.76 4.31
N PHE A 28 12.63 1.94 4.87
CA PHE A 28 11.93 0.91 5.66
C PHE A 28 10.56 0.53 5.06
N ALA A 29 10.26 1.03 3.86
CA ALA A 29 8.96 0.87 3.26
C ALA A 29 9.02 0.74 1.75
N VAL A 30 8.09 -0.03 1.21
CA VAL A 30 7.83 -0.12 -0.23
C VAL A 30 6.39 0.29 -0.48
N VAL A 31 6.18 1.16 -1.44
CA VAL A 31 4.84 1.57 -1.87
C VAL A 31 4.49 0.79 -3.14
N LYS A 32 3.36 0.09 -3.12
CA LYS A 32 2.83 -0.64 -4.28
C LYS A 32 1.51 -0.03 -4.73
N LEU A 33 1.30 0.01 -6.04
CA LEU A 33 -0.03 0.21 -6.60
C LEU A 33 -0.85 -1.05 -6.34
N ALA A 34 -2.11 -0.88 -5.96
CA ALA A 34 -3.04 -1.96 -5.80
C ALA A 34 -4.44 -1.53 -6.26
N LYS A 35 -5.29 -2.51 -6.55
CA LYS A 35 -6.66 -2.26 -7.01
C LYS A 35 -7.66 -2.94 -6.10
N HIS A 36 -8.62 -2.18 -5.60
CA HIS A 36 -9.72 -2.74 -4.82
C HIS A 36 -10.61 -3.61 -5.70
N ARG A 37 -10.88 -4.85 -5.29
CA ARG A 37 -11.49 -5.87 -6.15
C ARG A 37 -12.93 -5.55 -6.56
N ILE A 38 -13.69 -4.90 -5.68
CA ILE A 38 -15.11 -4.61 -5.89
C ILE A 38 -15.26 -3.26 -6.59
N THR A 39 -14.79 -2.20 -5.95
CA THR A 39 -14.94 -0.82 -6.45
C THR A 39 -14.03 -0.49 -7.62
N LYS A 40 -13.03 -1.33 -7.91
CA LYS A 40 -11.99 -1.10 -8.94
C LYS A 40 -11.15 0.16 -8.71
N THR A 41 -11.23 0.77 -7.54
CA THR A 41 -10.44 1.93 -7.15
C THR A 41 -8.96 1.56 -7.05
N GLU A 42 -8.10 2.35 -7.68
CA GLU A 42 -6.65 2.24 -7.52
C GLU A 42 -6.22 2.95 -6.24
N VAL A 43 -5.33 2.31 -5.48
CA VAL A 43 -4.79 2.83 -4.22
C VAL A 43 -3.29 2.60 -4.13
N ALA A 44 -2.61 3.41 -3.32
CA ALA A 44 -1.24 3.18 -2.91
C ALA A 44 -1.20 2.46 -1.56
N ILE A 45 -0.51 1.33 -1.48
CA ILE A 45 -0.29 0.58 -0.24
C ILE A 45 1.16 0.74 0.18
N LYS A 46 1.39 1.46 1.28
CA LYS A 46 2.70 1.59 1.93
C LYS A 46 2.92 0.40 2.86
N ILE A 47 3.80 -0.51 2.45
CA ILE A 47 4.18 -1.71 3.20
C ILE A 47 5.42 -1.37 4.02
N ILE A 48 5.35 -1.58 5.33
CA ILE A 48 6.45 -1.29 6.27
C ILE A 48 6.90 -2.59 6.90
N ASP A 49 8.19 -2.91 6.80
CA ASP A 49 8.78 -4.06 7.49
C ASP A 49 9.14 -3.66 8.94
N LYS A 50 8.29 -4.06 9.88
CA LYS A 50 8.45 -3.72 11.30
C LYS A 50 9.70 -4.36 11.92
N SER A 51 10.23 -5.44 11.35
CA SER A 51 11.43 -6.10 11.88
C SER A 51 12.70 -5.27 11.68
N GLN A 52 12.68 -4.32 10.74
CA GLN A 52 13.79 -3.43 10.43
C GLN A 52 13.69 -2.08 11.14
N LEU A 53 12.71 -1.90 12.03
CA LEU A 53 12.49 -0.66 12.76
C LEU A 53 12.95 -0.79 14.21
N ASP A 54 13.79 0.15 14.65
CA ASP A 54 14.00 0.39 16.08
C ASP A 54 12.75 0.99 16.75
N ALA A 55 12.74 1.01 18.09
CA ALA A 55 11.63 1.52 18.87
C ALA A 55 11.26 2.98 18.56
N GLY A 56 12.25 3.83 18.26
CA GLY A 56 12.03 5.23 17.93
C GLY A 56 11.34 5.41 16.58
N ASN A 57 11.77 4.67 15.57
CA ASN A 57 11.15 4.70 14.25
C ASN A 57 9.78 4.04 14.24
N LEU A 58 9.57 3.00 15.05
CA LEU A 58 8.25 2.41 15.24
C LEU A 58 7.26 3.41 15.88
N GLN A 59 7.68 4.18 16.88
CA GLN A 59 6.87 5.25 17.45
C GLN A 59 6.53 6.34 16.43
N LYS A 60 7.48 6.73 15.56
CA LYS A 60 7.20 7.68 14.46
C LYS A 60 6.13 7.15 13.51
N VAL A 61 6.19 5.87 13.13
CA VAL A 61 5.18 5.24 12.28
C VAL A 61 3.80 5.28 12.94
N TYR A 62 3.68 4.95 14.23
CA TYR A 62 2.40 5.05 14.93
C TYR A 62 1.86 6.48 14.97
N ARG A 63 2.75 7.47 15.20
CA ARG A 63 2.38 8.89 15.17
C ARG A 63 1.90 9.33 13.78
N GLU A 64 2.59 8.92 12.72
CA GLU A 64 2.17 9.20 11.33
C GLU A 64 0.77 8.65 11.06
N VAL A 65 0.49 7.40 11.47
CA VAL A 65 -0.83 6.79 11.28
C VAL A 65 -1.91 7.54 12.06
N ASP A 66 -1.66 7.93 13.31
CA ASP A 66 -2.62 8.68 14.13
C ASP A 66 -2.94 10.06 13.54
N ILE A 67 -1.93 10.77 13.03
CA ILE A 67 -2.12 12.03 12.30
C ILE A 67 -2.99 11.79 11.06
N MET A 68 -2.62 10.82 10.22
CA MET A 68 -3.31 10.51 8.97
C MET A 68 -4.78 10.09 9.18
N LYS A 69 -5.12 9.43 10.29
CA LYS A 69 -6.51 9.07 10.64
C LYS A 69 -7.40 10.28 10.91
N ARG A 70 -6.81 11.42 11.31
CA ARG A 70 -7.54 12.65 11.65
C ARG A 70 -7.63 13.62 10.47
N LEU A 71 -6.91 13.35 9.38
CA LEU A 71 -6.88 14.20 8.19
C LEU A 71 -8.00 13.79 7.23
N ASP A 72 -8.92 14.72 6.98
CA ASP A 72 -9.95 14.60 5.95
C ASP A 72 -10.08 15.95 5.23
N HIS A 73 -9.37 16.09 4.11
CA HIS A 73 -9.30 17.35 3.37
C HIS A 73 -9.10 17.06 1.87
N PRO A 74 -9.78 17.78 0.95
CA PRO A 74 -9.74 17.51 -0.49
C PRO A 74 -8.33 17.60 -1.12
N HIS A 75 -7.40 18.32 -0.50
CA HIS A 75 -6.03 18.49 -0.98
C HIS A 75 -4.98 17.72 -0.16
N ILE A 76 -5.41 16.83 0.75
CA ILE A 76 -4.52 15.97 1.53
C ILE A 76 -4.91 14.51 1.25
N ILE A 77 -3.92 13.65 1.03
CA ILE A 77 -4.17 12.23 0.81
C ILE A 77 -4.86 11.59 2.02
N LYS A 78 -5.91 10.80 1.77
CA LYS A 78 -6.69 10.14 2.83
C LYS A 78 -6.15 8.75 3.13
N LEU A 79 -6.08 8.41 4.41
CA LEU A 79 -5.85 7.04 4.86
C LEU A 79 -7.17 6.27 4.88
N TYR A 80 -7.30 5.25 4.04
CA TYR A 80 -8.52 4.43 3.96
C TYR A 80 -8.54 3.28 4.98
N GLN A 81 -7.40 2.61 5.17
CA GLN A 81 -7.28 1.41 6.00
C GLN A 81 -5.84 1.27 6.49
N VAL A 82 -5.65 0.68 7.69
CA VAL A 82 -4.34 0.28 8.25
C VAL A 82 -4.42 -1.14 8.81
#